data_AF-A0AAW5BX44-F1
#
_entry.id   AF-A0AAW5BX44-F1
#
_cell.length_a   1.000
_cell.length_b   1.000
_cell.length_c   1.000
_cell.angle_alpha   90.00
_cell.angle_beta   90.00
_cell.angle_gamma   90.00
#
_symmetry.space_group_name_H-M   'P 1'
#
loop_
_entity.id
_entity.type
_entity.pdbx_description
1 polymer ?
#
loop_
_entity_poly.entity_id
_entity_poly.type
_entity_poly.pdbx_seq_one_letter_code
_entity_poly.pdbx_strand_id
1 'polypeptide(L)' 'MMDVKTKEFGKIIKKRLIELEMTQTQLAEILGMSRQDLSRMLKGKRPGYKYRKKMLKVLKIDEHDVA' A
#
# COMPACT_ATOMS: atom_id res chain seq x y z
N MET A 1 -16.33 8.98 5.44
CA MET A 1 -16.65 7.55 5.68
C MET A 1 -15.36 6.76 5.58
N MET A 2 -15.10 5.82 6.50
CA MET A 2 -13.91 4.95 6.44
C MET A 2 -14.16 3.86 5.39
N ASP A 3 -13.53 3.95 4.22
CA ASP A 3 -13.60 2.92 3.19
C ASP A 3 -13.02 1.60 3.73
N VAL A 4 -13.89 0.63 4.04
CA VAL A 4 -13.53 -0.74 4.48
C VAL A 4 -12.49 -1.37 3.55
N LYS A 5 -12.60 -1.10 2.24
CA LYS A 5 -11.63 -1.48 1.18
C LYS A 5 -10.19 -1.02 1.46
N THR A 6 -9.97 0.06 2.22
CA THR A 6 -8.62 0.56 2.50
C THR A 6 -7.92 -0.20 3.62
N LYS A 7 -8.68 -0.77 4.56
CA LYS A 7 -8.13 -1.56 5.67
C LYS A 7 -7.69 -2.94 5.20
N GLU A 8 -8.46 -3.56 4.30
CA GLU A 8 -8.10 -4.82 3.64
C GLU A 8 -6.91 -4.65 2.70
N PHE A 9 -6.91 -3.59 1.89
CA PHE A 9 -5.75 -3.22 1.08
C PHE A 9 -4.48 -3.12 1.92
N GLY A 10 -4.54 -2.44 3.08
CA GLY A 10 -3.40 -2.32 3.98
C GLY A 10 -2.84 -3.67 4.48
N LYS A 11 -3.69 -4.70 4.63
CA LYS A 11 -3.26 -6.06 5.00
C LYS A 11 -2.60 -6.79 3.83
N ILE A 12 -3.20 -6.73 2.65
CA ILE A 12 -2.67 -7.36 1.42
C ILE A 12 -1.28 -6.82 1.12
N ILE A 13 -1.10 -5.50 1.17
CA ILE A 13 0.20 -4.86 0.96
C ILE A 13 1.25 -5.37 1.95
N LYS A 14 0.92 -5.47 3.24
CA LYS A 14 1.87 -5.96 4.25
C LYS A 14 2.25 -7.42 4.01
N LYS A 15 1.29 -8.25 3.61
CA LYS A 15 1.56 -9.65 3.24
C LYS A 15 2.51 -9.71 2.05
N ARG A 16 2.25 -8.92 1.00
CA ARG A 16 3.09 -8.88 -0.19
C ARG A 16 4.49 -8.33 0.07
N LEU A 17 4.60 -7.35 0.96
CA LEU A 17 5.89 -6.84 1.42
C LEU A 17 6.76 -7.95 2.04
N ILE A 18 6.15 -8.83 2.83
CA ILE A 18 6.84 -10.00 3.42
C ILE A 18 7.25 -10.98 2.32
N GLU A 19 6.36 -11.29 1.38
CA GLU A 19 6.65 -12.19 0.24
C GLU A 19 7.78 -11.68 -0.68
N LEU A 20 7.95 -10.35 -0.76
CA LEU A 20 8.99 -9.70 -1.55
C LEU A 20 10.25 -9.33 -0.74
N GLU A 21 10.33 -9.75 0.53
CA GLU A 21 11.39 -9.37 1.48
C GLU A 21 11.65 -7.85 1.51
N MET A 22 10.59 -7.06 1.32
CA MET A 22 10.66 -5.62 1.16
C MET A 22 10.05 -4.91 2.37
N THR A 23 10.70 -3.86 2.85
CA THR A 23 10.23 -3.09 4.01
C THR A 23 9.26 -1.99 3.59
N GLN A 24 8.45 -1.53 4.55
CA GLN A 24 7.62 -0.32 4.36
C GLN A 24 8.47 0.92 4.05
N THR A 25 9.71 0.98 4.56
CA THR A 25 10.62 2.10 4.29
C THR A 25 11.05 2.08 2.82
N GLN A 26 11.51 0.94 2.30
CA GLN A 26 11.87 0.79 0.88
C GLN A 26 10.69 1.06 -0.05
N LEU A 27 9.49 0.57 0.30
CA LEU A 27 8.30 0.88 -0.47
C LEU A 27 8.01 2.39 -0.49
N ALA A 28 8.15 3.06 0.65
CA ALA A 28 7.95 4.50 0.75
C ALA A 28 8.99 5.27 -0.09
N GLU A 29 10.26 4.85 -0.08
CA GLU A 29 11.33 5.41 -0.91
C GLU A 29 11.02 5.27 -2.42
N ILE A 30 10.61 4.07 -2.87
CA ILE A 30 10.23 3.82 -4.27
C ILE A 30 9.04 4.70 -4.69
N LEU A 31 8.10 4.94 -3.78
CA LEU A 31 6.95 5.80 -4.02
C LEU A 31 7.27 7.30 -3.91
N GLY A 32 8.46 7.66 -3.42
CA GLY A 32 8.86 9.04 -3.14
C GLY A 32 8.06 9.67 -2.00
N MET A 33 7.72 8.89 -0.96
CA MET A 33 6.97 9.37 0.21
C MET A 33 7.62 8.97 1.53
N SER A 34 7.13 9.57 2.62
CA SER A 34 7.57 9.17 3.97
C SER A 34 6.93 7.85 4.40
N ARG A 35 7.65 7.08 5.23
CA ARG A 35 7.11 5.88 5.89
C ARG A 35 5.87 6.20 6.72
N GLN A 36 5.81 7.37 7.36
CA GLN A 36 4.63 7.76 8.16
C GLN A 36 3.41 7.97 7.26
N ASP A 37 3.58 8.57 6.08
CA ASP A 37 2.50 8.74 5.11
C ASP A 37 2.01 7.42 4.55
N LEU A 38 2.93 6.51 4.20
CA LEU A 38 2.59 5.16 3.78
C LEU A 38 1.77 4.45 4.88
N SER A 39 2.22 4.51 6.13
CA SER A 39 1.51 3.90 7.27
C SER A 39 0.12 4.50 7.49
N ARG A 40 -0.03 5.83 7.36
CA ARG A 40 -1.34 6.51 7.43
C ARG A 40 -2.26 6.09 6.30
N MET A 41 -1.74 5.92 5.09
CA MET A 41 -2.49 5.44 3.93
C MET A 41 -2.94 3.99 4.09
N LEU A 42 -2.05 3.09 4.51
CA LEU A 42 -2.38 1.68 4.79
C LEU A 42 -3.43 1.51 5.90
N LYS A 43 -3.51 2.48 6.82
CA LYS A 43 -4.53 2.54 7.88
C LYS A 43 -5.85 3.17 7.43
N GLY A 44 -5.95 3.62 6.17
CA GLY A 44 -7.15 4.28 5.64
C GLY A 44 -7.39 5.69 6.16
N LYS A 45 -6.39 6.35 6.74
CA LYS A 45 -6.50 7.74 7.22
C LYS A 45 -6.38 8.78 6.10
N ARG A 46 -5.98 8.37 4.88
CA ARG A 46 -5.85 9.25 3.71
C ARG A 46 -6.25 8.52 2.43
N PRO A 47 -7.00 9.17 1.52
CA PRO A 47 -7.27 8.64 0.18
C PRO A 47 -5.98 8.65 -0.66
N GLY A 48 -5.26 7.52 -0.65
CA GLY A 48 -3.98 7.33 -1.33
C GLY A 48 -4.06 7.09 -2.84
N TYR A 49 -5.11 7.57 -3.53
CA TYR A 49 -5.42 7.18 -4.91
C TYR A 49 -4.26 7.39 -5.89
N LYS A 50 -3.49 8.48 -5.74
CA LYS A 50 -2.32 8.78 -6.57
C LYS A 50 -1.19 7.74 -6.41
N TYR A 51 -1.03 7.19 -5.21
CA TYR A 51 0.07 6.28 -4.88
C TYR A 51 -0.34 4.81 -4.94
N ARG A 52 -1.63 4.48 -4.80
CA ARG A 52 -2.15 3.11 -4.93
C ARG A 52 -1.72 2.45 -6.24
N LYS A 53 -1.90 3.15 -7.39
CA LYS A 53 -1.51 2.60 -8.70
C LYS A 53 -0.01 2.31 -8.80
N LYS A 54 0.83 3.23 -8.32
CA LYS A 54 2.29 3.00 -8.25
C LYS A 54 2.62 1.83 -7.32
N MET A 55 1.95 1.72 -6.18
CA MET A 55 2.15 0.63 -5.22
C MET A 55 1.83 -0.74 -5.80
N LEU A 56 0.66 -0.87 -6.43
CA LEU A 56 0.25 -2.10 -7.10
C LEU A 56 1.29 -2.52 -8.15
N LYS A 57 1.78 -1.55 -8.92
CA LYS A 57 2.83 -1.78 -9.93
C LYS A 57 4.16 -2.24 -9.31
N VAL A 58 4.60 -1.62 -8.22
CA VAL A 58 5.85 -1.97 -7.51
C VAL A 58 5.74 -3.34 -6.86
N LEU A 59 4.61 -3.63 -6.23
CA LEU A 59 4.36 -4.87 -5.50
C LEU A 59 3.92 -6.02 -6.42
N LYS A 60 3.77 -5.74 -7.72
CA LYS A 60 3.25 -6.68 -8.74
C LYS A 60 1.99 -7.38 -8.24
N ILE A 61 1.06 -6.59 -7.70
CA ILE A 61 -0.26 -7.05 -7.26
C ILE A 61 -1.22 -6.70 -8.39
N ASP A 62 -1.93 -7.71 -8.91
CA ASP A 62 -2.99 -7.48 -9.87
C ASP A 62 -4.20 -6.88 -9.15
N GLU A 63 -4.90 -5.95 -9.81
CA GLU A 63 -6.10 -5.31 -9.24
C GLU A 63 -7.19 -6.34 -8.91
N HIS A 64 -7.14 -7.52 -9.53
CA HIS A 64 -7.97 -8.69 -9.27
C HIS A 64 -7.76 -9.34 -7.89
N ASP A 65 -6.58 -9.22 -7.26
CA ASP A 65 -6.32 -9.75 -5.91
C ASP A 65 -6.92 -8.88 -4.79
N VAL A 66 -7.38 -7.69 -5.15
CA VAL A 66 -7.91 -6.66 -4.24
C VAL A 66 -9.40 -6.40 -4.50
N ALA A 67 -10.00 -7.10 -5.47
CA ALA A 67 -11.37 -6.90 -5.94
C ALA A 67 -12.42 -7.46 -4.96
#